data_AF-A0A7V4M4H3-F1
#
_entry.id   AF-A0A7V4M4H3-F1
#
_cell.length_a   1.000
_cell.length_b   1.000
_cell.length_c   1.000
_cell.angle_alpha   90.00
_cell.angle_beta   90.00
_cell.angle_gamma   90.00
#
_symmetry.space_group_name_H-M   'P 1'
#
loop_
_entity.id
_entity.type
_entity.pdbx_description
1 polymer ?
#
loop_
_entity_poly.entity_id
_entity_poly.type
_entity_poly.pdbx_seq_one_letter_code
_entity_poly.pdbx_strand_id
1 'polypeptide(L)'
;MAEKPERRRFTAEYKLRILREADRSTEPGQLGALLRREGLYSSHLSTWRQQRDAGTLAGLAPQRRGPKPHPDAALIAENQRLRRENQRLAEKLRQAEAIIEVQKKLSDLLGIPLPLENNGSVP
;
A
#
# COMPACT_ATOMS: atom_id res chain seq x y z
N MET A 1 6.35 -46.67 -17.20
CA MET A 1 5.92 -45.31 -16.78
C MET A 1 7.15 -44.42 -16.88
N ALA A 2 7.10 -43.34 -17.66
CA ALA A 2 8.27 -42.47 -17.86
C ALA A 2 8.47 -41.57 -16.63
N GLU A 3 9.65 -41.66 -16.01
CA GLU A 3 10.08 -40.83 -14.89
C GLU A 3 10.18 -39.37 -15.37
N LYS A 4 9.44 -38.45 -14.72
CA LYS A 4 9.44 -37.04 -15.10
C LYS A 4 10.76 -36.39 -14.64
N PRO A 5 11.48 -35.67 -15.52
CA PRO A 5 12.73 -35.02 -15.13
C PRO A 5 12.48 -33.95 -14.06
N GLU A 6 13.12 -34.10 -12.91
CA GLU A 6 13.02 -33.14 -11.81
C GLU A 6 13.93 -31.93 -12.08
N ARG A 7 13.34 -30.74 -12.15
CA ARG A 7 14.08 -29.50 -12.39
C ARG A 7 14.70 -29.00 -11.08
N ARG A 8 16.02 -28.81 -11.08
CA ARG A 8 16.76 -28.21 -9.95
C ARG A 8 16.16 -26.86 -9.56
N ARG A 9 15.85 -26.67 -8.28
CA ARG A 9 15.36 -25.41 -7.70
C ARG A 9 16.43 -24.78 -6.82
N PHE A 10 16.69 -23.49 -7.02
CA PHE A 10 17.65 -22.74 -6.21
C PHE A 10 16.93 -21.96 -5.11
N THR A 11 17.23 -22.27 -3.85
CA THR A 11 16.71 -21.52 -2.70
C THR A 11 17.33 -20.13 -2.63
N ALA A 12 16.66 -19.21 -1.92
CA ALA A 12 17.15 -17.85 -1.70
C ALA A 12 18.54 -17.84 -1.05
N GLU A 13 18.68 -18.63 0.00
CA GLU A 13 19.92 -18.79 0.76
C GLU A 13 21.05 -19.30 -0.13
N TYR A 14 20.78 -20.30 -0.98
CA TYR A 14 21.75 -20.81 -1.93
C TYR A 14 22.23 -19.71 -2.88
N LYS A 15 21.29 -18.95 -3.48
CA LYS A 15 21.65 -17.85 -4.39
C LYS A 15 22.49 -16.78 -3.69
N LEU A 16 22.14 -16.41 -2.47
CA LEU A 16 22.87 -15.42 -1.67
C LEU A 16 24.28 -15.91 -1.30
N ARG A 17 24.42 -17.18 -0.91
CA ARG A 17 25.74 -17.79 -0.64
C ARG A 17 26.65 -17.70 -1.86
N ILE A 18 26.14 -18.09 -3.03
CA ILE A 18 26.90 -18.05 -4.29
C ILE A 18 27.27 -16.62 -4.67
N LEU A 19 26.35 -15.65 -4.55
CA LEU A 19 26.66 -14.25 -4.82
C LEU A 19 27.76 -13.72 -3.90
N ARG A 20 27.72 -14.04 -2.60
CA ARG A 20 28.78 -13.65 -1.66
C ARG A 20 30.13 -14.28 -1.97
N GLU A 21 30.15 -15.50 -2.50
CA GLU A 21 31.39 -16.18 -2.89
C GLU A 21 31.93 -15.64 -4.22
N ALA A 22 31.04 -15.34 -5.16
CA ALA A 22 31.37 -14.66 -6.41
C ALA A 22 31.92 -13.25 -6.17
N ASP A 23 31.34 -12.50 -5.23
CA ASP A 23 31.80 -11.15 -4.88
C ASP A 23 33.16 -11.17 -4.13
N ARG A 24 33.51 -12.28 -3.47
CA ARG A 24 34.83 -12.50 -2.85
C ARG A 24 35.90 -12.98 -3.83
N SER A 25 35.52 -13.41 -5.02
CA SER A 25 36.45 -13.93 -6.02
C SER A 25 37.14 -12.76 -6.73
N THR A 26 38.38 -12.45 -6.33
CA THR A 26 39.15 -11.30 -6.86
C THR A 26 40.23 -11.73 -7.84
N GLU A 27 40.68 -12.98 -7.80
CA GLU A 27 41.72 -13.46 -8.72
C GLU A 27 41.15 -13.96 -10.05
N PRO A 28 41.90 -13.81 -11.16
CA PRO A 28 41.52 -14.38 -12.45
C PRO A 28 41.24 -15.88 -12.35
N GLY A 29 40.07 -16.32 -12.82
CA GLY A 29 39.70 -17.73 -12.90
C GLY A 29 39.01 -18.32 -11.66
N GLN A 30 39.07 -17.67 -10.49
CA GLN A 30 38.36 -18.11 -9.28
C GLN A 30 36.84 -18.16 -9.50
N LEU A 31 36.28 -17.12 -10.13
CA LEU A 31 34.87 -17.06 -10.47
C LEU A 31 34.46 -18.20 -11.42
N GLY A 32 35.32 -18.51 -12.40
CA GLY A 32 35.09 -19.62 -13.34
C GLY A 32 35.17 -20.99 -12.66
N ALA A 33 36.06 -21.16 -11.69
CA ALA A 33 36.16 -22.39 -10.89
C ALA A 33 34.93 -22.59 -10.00
N LEU A 34 34.45 -21.53 -9.37
CA LEU A 34 33.20 -21.53 -8.58
C LEU A 34 32.00 -21.96 -9.45
N LEU A 35 31.85 -21.34 -10.62
CA LEU A 35 30.75 -21.65 -11.54
C LEU A 35 30.75 -23.11 -11.99
N ARG A 36 31.93 -23.66 -12.33
CA ARG A 36 32.07 -25.08 -12.70
C ARG A 36 31.76 -26.02 -11.54
N ARG A 37 32.22 -25.71 -10.32
CA ARG A 37 31.96 -26.50 -9.11
C ARG A 37 30.46 -26.58 -8.78
N GLU A 38 29.75 -25.48 -8.95
CA GLU A 38 28.33 -25.38 -8.58
C GLU A 38 27.38 -25.75 -9.76
N GLY A 39 27.94 -25.98 -10.95
CA GLY A 39 27.19 -26.27 -12.18
C GLY A 39 26.37 -25.07 -12.66
N LEU A 40 26.92 -23.86 -12.52
CA LEU A 40 26.25 -22.59 -12.82
C LEU A 40 26.86 -21.92 -14.04
N TYR A 41 26.01 -21.22 -14.78
CA TYR A 41 26.40 -20.33 -15.88
C TYR A 41 26.48 -18.88 -15.40
N SER A 42 27.31 -18.06 -16.05
CA SER A 42 27.45 -16.62 -15.75
C SER A 42 26.11 -15.86 -15.79
N SER A 43 25.20 -16.28 -16.66
CA SER A 43 23.82 -15.75 -16.74
C SER A 43 23.06 -15.85 -15.42
N HIS A 44 23.26 -16.93 -14.64
CA HIS A 44 22.64 -17.06 -13.33
C HIS A 44 23.12 -15.98 -12.37
N LEU A 45 24.41 -15.65 -12.38
CA LEU A 45 24.95 -14.60 -11.51
C LEU A 45 24.38 -13.24 -11.90
N SER A 46 24.32 -12.92 -13.20
CA SER A 46 23.73 -11.67 -13.67
C SER A 46 22.26 -11.54 -13.25
N THR A 47 21.46 -12.60 -13.45
CA THR A 47 20.06 -12.62 -13.01
C THR A 47 19.93 -12.50 -11.50
N TRP A 48 20.76 -13.20 -10.72
CA TRP A 48 20.67 -13.16 -9.27
C TRP A 48 21.15 -11.83 -8.68
N ARG A 49 22.15 -11.16 -9.28
CA ARG A 49 22.54 -9.79 -8.90
C ARG A 49 21.39 -8.83 -9.10
N GLN A 50 20.75 -8.86 -10.27
CA GLN A 50 19.55 -8.05 -10.52
C GLN A 50 18.42 -8.36 -9.52
N GLN A 51 18.20 -9.65 -9.20
CA GLN A 51 17.23 -10.06 -8.20
C GLN A 51 17.59 -9.55 -6.79
N ARG A 52 18.87 -9.51 -6.43
CA ARG A 52 19.37 -8.97 -5.16
C ARG A 52 19.10 -7.48 -5.07
N ASP A 53 19.49 -6.75 -6.12
CA ASP A 53 19.43 -5.28 -6.16
C ASP A 53 17.97 -4.81 -6.21
N ALA A 54 17.08 -5.58 -6.83
CA ALA A 54 15.62 -5.37 -6.77
C ALA A 54 14.97 -5.81 -5.44
N GLY A 55 15.73 -6.30 -4.45
CA GLY A 55 15.22 -6.78 -3.16
C GLY A 55 14.45 -8.11 -3.23
N THR A 56 14.38 -8.74 -4.40
CA THR A 56 13.58 -9.96 -4.63
C THR A 56 14.23 -11.23 -4.10
N LEU A 57 15.56 -11.28 -3.90
CA LEU A 57 16.22 -12.44 -3.29
C LEU A 57 15.89 -12.60 -1.80
N ALA A 58 15.74 -11.48 -1.07
CA ALA A 58 15.24 -11.51 0.31
C ALA A 58 13.72 -11.81 0.34
N GLY A 59 12.99 -11.44 -0.71
CA GLY A 59 11.56 -11.70 -0.90
C GLY A 59 11.17 -13.12 -1.30
N LEU A 60 12.10 -14.08 -1.28
CA LEU A 60 11.85 -15.51 -1.51
C LEU A 60 11.37 -16.26 -0.26
N ALA A 61 11.25 -15.59 0.90
CA ALA A 61 10.31 -16.06 1.91
C ALA A 61 8.92 -16.15 1.26
N PRO A 62 8.10 -17.17 1.54
CA PRO A 62 6.80 -17.33 0.91
C PRO A 62 5.95 -16.07 1.13
N GLN A 63 5.96 -15.18 0.14
CA GLN A 63 5.05 -14.05 0.10
C GLN A 63 3.64 -14.62 0.03
N ARG A 64 2.78 -14.19 0.96
CA ARG A 64 1.38 -14.63 1.00
C ARG A 64 0.80 -14.48 -0.39
N ARG A 65 0.37 -15.60 -1.00
CA ARG A 65 -0.41 -15.57 -2.24
C ARG A 65 -1.67 -14.76 -1.98
N GLY A 66 -1.83 -13.68 -2.73
CA GLY A 66 -2.99 -12.82 -2.66
C GLY A 66 -2.70 -11.43 -3.25
N PRO A 67 -3.74 -10.68 -3.63
CA PRO A 67 -3.58 -9.27 -3.99
C PRO A 67 -2.84 -8.53 -2.87
N LYS A 68 -1.84 -7.73 -3.23
CA LYS A 68 -1.19 -6.84 -2.25
C LYS A 68 -2.29 -5.94 -1.65
N PRO A 69 -2.35 -5.79 -0.32
CA PRO A 69 -3.31 -4.87 0.29
C PRO A 69 -3.09 -3.48 -0.33
N HIS A 70 -4.18 -2.87 -0.80
CA HIS A 70 -4.12 -1.53 -1.37
C HIS A 70 -3.64 -0.58 -0.25
N PRO A 71 -2.51 0.13 -0.42
CA PRO A 71 -1.92 0.93 0.65
C PRO A 71 -2.92 1.94 1.21
N ASP A 72 -3.80 2.45 0.36
CA ASP A 72 -4.77 3.48 0.72
C ASP A 72 -6.15 2.92 1.13
N ALA A 73 -6.31 1.60 1.32
CA ALA A 73 -7.62 1.02 1.63
C ALA A 73 -8.27 1.63 2.88
N ALA A 74 -7.46 1.89 3.92
CA ALA A 74 -7.90 2.55 5.15
C ALA A 74 -8.33 4.01 4.88
N LEU A 75 -7.53 4.74 4.11
CA LEU A 75 -7.81 6.14 3.74
C LEU A 75 -9.09 6.24 2.90
N ILE A 76 -9.32 5.31 1.97
CA ILE A 76 -10.54 5.27 1.15
C ILE A 76 -11.77 5.03 2.03
N ALA A 77 -11.69 4.09 2.98
CA ALA A 77 -12.78 3.80 3.90
C ALA A 77 -13.12 5.00 4.80
N GLU A 78 -12.10 5.67 5.33
CA GLU A 78 -12.27 6.89 6.12
C GLU A 78 -12.87 8.02 5.29
N ASN A 79 -12.39 8.24 4.06
CA ASN A 79 -12.94 9.27 3.18
C ASN A 79 -14.42 9.03 2.87
N GLN A 80 -14.81 7.77 2.63
CA GLN A 80 -16.22 7.42 2.42
C GLN A 80 -17.08 7.68 3.66
N ARG A 81 -16.57 7.35 4.85
CA ARG A 81 -17.25 7.66 6.12
C ARG A 81 -17.45 9.15 6.29
N LEU A 82 -16.39 9.94 6.11
CA LEU A 82 -16.42 11.39 6.24
C LEU A 82 -17.37 12.05 5.23
N ARG A 83 -17.43 11.54 3.99
CA ARG A 83 -18.39 12.03 2.97
C ARG A 83 -19.84 11.81 3.39
N ARG A 84 -20.16 10.65 3.96
CA ARG A 84 -21.51 10.35 4.46
C ARG A 84 -21.89 11.22 5.65
N GLU A 85 -20.96 11.43 6.58
CA GLU A 85 -21.16 12.31 7.73
C GLU A 85 -21.38 13.77 7.27
N ASN A 86 -20.55 14.27 6.35
CA ASN A 86 -20.73 15.61 5.78
C ASN A 86 -22.08 15.78 5.07
N GLN A 87 -22.50 14.80 4.27
CA GLN A 87 -23.80 14.85 3.61
C GLN A 87 -24.95 14.92 4.62
N ARG A 88 -24.90 14.09 5.67
CA ARG A 88 -25.92 14.08 6.73
C ARG A 88 -25.95 15.40 7.50
N LEU A 89 -24.79 15.99 7.79
CA LEU A 89 -24.70 17.28 8.47
C LEU A 89 -25.23 18.41 7.59
N ALA A 90 -24.92 18.41 6.29
CA ALA A 90 -25.44 19.39 5.34
C ALA A 90 -26.96 19.33 5.20
N GLU A 91 -27.55 18.14 5.23
CA GLU A 91 -29.02 17.96 5.24
C GLU A 91 -29.66 18.53 6.51
N LYS A 92 -29.07 18.27 7.68
CA LYS A 92 -29.52 18.86 8.95
C LYS A 92 -29.41 20.39 8.96
N LEU A 93 -28.31 20.92 8.42
CA LEU A 93 -28.09 22.36 8.32
C LEU A 93 -29.17 23.01 7.45
N ARG A 94 -29.43 22.46 6.26
CA ARG A 94 -30.53 22.95 5.39
C ARG A 94 -31.88 22.93 6.08
N GLN A 95 -32.17 21.88 6.85
CA GLN A 95 -33.43 21.80 7.59
C GLN A 95 -33.52 22.89 8.67
N ALA A 96 -32.43 23.12 9.42
CA ALA A 96 -32.37 24.17 10.43
C ALA A 96 -32.52 25.56 9.81
N GLU A 97 -31.81 25.82 8.71
CA GLU A 97 -31.91 27.09 7.95
C GLU A 97 -33.35 27.34 7.47
N ALA A 98 -34.02 26.32 6.92
CA ALA A 98 -35.41 26.44 6.48
C ALA A 98 -36.37 26.75 7.64
N ILE A 99 -36.16 26.13 8.82
CA ILE A 99 -36.95 26.43 10.02
C ILE A 99 -36.75 27.89 10.43
N ILE A 100 -35.49 28.35 10.48
CA ILE A 100 -35.14 29.74 10.84
C ILE A 100 -35.78 30.71 9.85
N GLU A 101 -35.77 30.41 8.56
CA GLU A 101 -36.38 31.25 7.52
C GLU A 101 -37.90 31.37 7.72
N VAL A 102 -38.59 30.26 8.00
CA VAL A 102 -40.03 30.26 8.29
C VAL A 102 -40.33 31.05 9.57
N GLN A 103 -39.53 30.88 10.62
CA GLN A 103 -39.68 31.64 11.86
C GLN A 103 -39.53 33.15 11.64
N LYS A 104 -38.52 33.57 10.85
CA LYS A 104 -38.31 34.97 10.48
C LYS A 104 -39.51 35.53 9.71
N LYS A 105 -39.99 34.83 8.67
CA LYS A 105 -41.18 35.25 7.90
C LYS A 105 -42.46 35.38 8.76
N LEU A 106 -42.68 34.47 9.70
CA LEU A 106 -43.84 34.52 10.60
C LEU A 106 -43.73 35.68 11.59
N SER A 107 -42.54 35.92 12.13
CA SER A 107 -42.26 37.07 13.00
C SER A 107 -42.50 38.40 12.28
N ASP A 108 -42.01 38.54 11.04
CA ASP A 108 -42.22 39.72 10.20
C ASP A 108 -43.71 39.96 9.92
N LEU A 109 -44.47 38.91 9.60
CA LEU A 109 -45.90 38.99 9.31
C LEU A 109 -46.74 39.34 10.54
N LEU A 110 -46.36 38.83 11.72
CA LEU A 110 -47.12 38.98 12.96
C LEU A 110 -46.61 40.12 13.86
N GLY A 111 -45.52 40.81 13.48
CA GLY A 111 -44.92 41.90 14.24
C GLY A 111 -44.33 41.46 15.60
N ILE A 112 -44.02 40.17 15.77
CA ILE A 112 -43.49 39.62 17.02
C ILE A 112 -41.96 39.77 16.97
N PRO A 113 -41.31 40.52 17.88
CA PRO A 113 -39.86 40.68 17.86
C PRO A 113 -39.14 39.36 18.18
N LEU A 114 -38.24 38.92 17.28
CA LEU A 114 -37.37 37.78 17.53
C LEU A 114 -36.17 38.19 18.41
N PRO A 115 -35.75 37.37 19.39
CA PRO A 115 -34.51 37.60 20.12
C PRO A 115 -33.33 37.63 19.15
N LEU A 116 -32.51 38.68 19.23
CA LEU A 116 -31.29 38.80 18.43
C LEU A 116 -30.35 37.63 18.75
N GLU A 117 -29.92 36.91 17.70
CA GLU A 117 -29.05 35.75 17.77
C GLU A 117 -27.72 36.13 18.46
N ASN A 118 -27.55 35.71 19.72
CA ASN A 118 -26.27 35.79 20.41
C ASN A 118 -25.34 34.74 19.81
N ASN A 119 -24.57 35.16 18.80
CA ASN A 119 -23.55 34.34 18.17
C ASN A 119 -22.40 34.13 19.15
N GLY A 120 -22.56 33.13 20.02
CA GLY A 120 -21.50 32.57 20.84
C GLY A 120 -20.43 31.98 19.92
N SER A 121 -19.44 32.82 19.60
CA SER A 121 -18.13 32.40 19.13
C SER A 121 -17.52 31.45 20.16
N VAL A 122 -17.19 30.23 19.74
CA VAL A 122 -16.42 29.27 20.54
C VAL A 122 -15.39 28.65 19.59
N PRO A 123 -14.12 28.49 20.04
CA PRO A 123 -12.91 28.68 19.24
C PRO A 123 -12.57 27.54 18.26
#